data_AF-A0A7S2FLA7-F1
#
_entry.id   AF-A0A7S2FLA7-F1
#
_cell.length_a   1.000
_cell.length_b   1.000
_cell.length_c   1.000
_cell.angle_alpha   90.00
_cell.angle_beta   90.00
_cell.angle_gamma   90.00
#
_symmetry.space_group_name_H-M   'P 1'
#
loop_
_entity.id
_entity.type
_entity.pdbx_description
1 polymer ?
#
loop_
_entity_poly.entity_id
_entity_poly.type
_entity_poly.pdbx_seq_one_letter_code
_entity_poly.pdbx_strand_id
1 'polypeptide(L)'
;EGRNFDLCITTPLYRAIETSHLAFGGVTTKFMITADAVESAIPKLAGPQRGNSKKDMLEAFPYIADWDMSLVREDGPEPNWVLGEAIEPTEEAGGRCGPAYLNPLSAEERIAPLAAWLKERPEATVVVVGHSGVFDKLLGINMGNCELVEHTLG
;
A
#
# COMPACT_ATOMS: atom_id res chain seq x y z
N GLU A 1 1.83 -9.50 22.87
CA GLU A 1 2.29 -10.86 22.51
C GLU A 1 1.13 -11.64 21.90
N GLY A 2 1.38 -12.47 20.88
CA GLY A 2 0.43 -13.48 20.41
C GLY A 2 -0.65 -13.05 19.40
N ARG A 3 -0.55 -11.87 18.78
CA ARG A 3 -1.47 -11.53 17.68
C ARG A 3 -1.06 -12.32 16.44
N ASN A 4 -1.99 -13.04 15.85
CA ASN A 4 -1.83 -13.66 14.54
C ASN A 4 -2.78 -12.97 13.57
N PHE A 5 -2.29 -12.70 12.36
CA PHE A 5 -3.08 -12.15 11.26
C PHE A 5 -3.18 -13.20 10.16
N ASP A 6 -4.38 -13.38 9.62
CA ASP A 6 -4.64 -14.35 8.54
C ASP A 6 -3.98 -13.91 7.22
N LEU A 7 -3.83 -12.60 7.03
CA LEU A 7 -3.26 -11.98 5.85
C LEU A 7 -2.64 -10.61 6.18
N CYS A 8 -1.43 -10.36 5.66
CA CYS A 8 -0.82 -9.04 5.59
C CYS A 8 -0.87 -8.50 4.16
N ILE A 9 -1.53 -7.36 3.97
CA ILE A 9 -1.61 -6.65 2.70
C ILE A 9 -0.65 -5.47 2.77
N THR A 10 0.12 -5.26 1.70
CA THR A 10 1.03 -4.13 1.59
C THR A 10 1.01 -3.50 0.21
N THR A 11 1.69 -2.38 0.09
CA THR A 11 1.83 -1.64 -1.17
C THR A 11 3.12 -2.05 -1.90
N PRO A 12 3.24 -1.82 -3.21
CA PRO A 12 4.49 -2.00 -3.95
C PRO A 12 5.58 -0.96 -3.63
N LEU A 13 5.49 -0.27 -2.50
CA LEU A 13 6.49 0.70 -2.04
C LEU A 13 7.49 0.00 -1.12
N TYR A 14 8.78 0.13 -1.40
CA TYR A 14 9.83 -0.56 -0.65
C TYR A 14 9.73 -0.39 0.86
N ARG A 15 9.41 0.82 1.33
CA ARG A 15 9.24 1.09 2.77
C ARG A 15 8.05 0.34 3.39
N ALA A 16 6.96 0.16 2.64
CA ALA A 16 5.82 -0.62 3.12
C ALA A 16 6.14 -2.12 3.14
N ILE A 17 6.85 -2.63 2.12
CA ILE A 17 7.30 -4.02 2.06
C ILE A 17 8.24 -4.33 3.25
N GLU A 18 9.24 -3.48 3.47
CA GLU A 18 10.18 -3.61 4.58
C GLU A 18 9.47 -3.58 5.94
N THR A 19 8.53 -2.65 6.15
CA THR A 19 7.69 -2.62 7.36
C THR A 19 6.84 -3.88 7.50
N SER A 20 6.20 -4.37 6.43
CA SER A 20 5.39 -5.58 6.47
C SER A 20 6.20 -6.80 6.90
N HIS A 21 7.39 -6.98 6.34
CA HIS A 21 8.25 -8.09 6.70
C HIS A 21 8.73 -7.99 8.15
N LEU A 22 9.27 -6.83 8.56
CA LEU A 22 9.84 -6.64 9.89
C LEU A 22 8.79 -6.72 11.00
N ALA A 23 7.60 -6.14 10.80
CA ALA A 23 6.57 -6.08 11.82
C ALA A 23 5.69 -7.34 11.86
N PHE A 24 5.46 -7.99 10.72
CA PHE A 24 4.45 -9.05 10.61
C PHE A 24 5.00 -10.42 10.18
N GLY A 25 6.27 -10.53 9.79
CA GLY A 25 6.87 -11.80 9.34
C GLY A 25 6.83 -12.95 10.35
N GLY A 26 6.74 -12.65 11.65
CA GLY A 26 6.61 -13.66 12.70
C GLY A 26 5.17 -13.95 13.16
N VAL A 27 4.18 -13.23 12.61
CA VAL A 27 2.78 -13.25 13.10
C VAL A 27 1.75 -13.36 11.98
N THR A 28 2.19 -13.53 10.73
CA THR A 28 1.34 -13.87 9.60
C THR A 28 2.09 -14.82 8.67
N THR A 29 1.35 -15.65 7.94
CA THR A 29 1.91 -16.62 6.99
C THR A 29 1.52 -16.32 5.55
N LYS A 30 0.68 -15.31 5.32
CA LYS A 30 0.22 -14.91 4.00
C LYS A 30 0.46 -13.43 3.79
N PHE A 31 1.05 -13.12 2.66
CA PHE A 31 1.32 -11.75 2.25
C PHE A 31 0.74 -11.51 0.87
N MET A 32 0.23 -10.31 0.65
CA MET A 32 -0.23 -9.84 -0.65
C MET A 32 0.22 -8.41 -0.90
N ILE A 33 0.64 -8.14 -2.13
CA ILE A 33 1.00 -6.82 -2.61
C ILE A 33 -0.11 -6.32 -3.54
N THR A 34 -0.66 -5.15 -3.23
CA THR A 34 -1.61 -4.45 -4.10
C THR A 34 -1.17 -3.02 -4.36
N ALA A 35 -1.29 -2.59 -5.61
CA ALA A 35 -1.03 -1.22 -6.01
C ALA A 35 -2.22 -0.27 -5.77
N ASP A 36 -3.37 -0.78 -5.32
CA ASP A 36 -4.56 0.03 -5.06
C ASP A 36 -4.48 0.82 -3.73
N ALA A 37 -3.38 0.65 -2.98
CA ALA A 37 -3.14 1.27 -1.68
C ALA A 37 -1.98 2.28 -1.69
N VAL A 38 -1.65 2.92 -2.82
CA VAL A 38 -0.43 3.76 -2.97
C VAL A 38 -0.63 5.26 -2.71
N GLU A 39 -1.42 5.65 -1.71
CA GLU A 39 -1.55 7.07 -1.33
C GLU A 39 -0.27 7.63 -0.71
N SER A 40 -0.11 8.96 -0.79
CA SER A 40 0.98 9.67 -0.12
C SER A 40 0.89 9.59 1.41
N ALA A 41 2.04 9.69 2.09
CA ALA A 41 2.12 9.86 3.53
C ALA A 41 1.80 11.28 4.01
N ILE A 42 1.64 12.24 3.10
CA ILE A 42 1.09 13.56 3.41
C ILE A 42 -0.37 13.57 2.97
N PRO A 43 -1.34 13.57 3.91
CA PRO A 43 -2.77 13.55 3.57
C PRO A 43 -3.25 14.75 2.72
N LYS A 44 -2.50 15.86 2.75
CA LYS A 44 -2.77 17.07 1.96
C LYS A 44 -2.23 17.01 0.53
N LEU A 45 -1.30 16.09 0.23
CA LEU A 45 -0.87 15.86 -1.14
C LEU A 45 -1.91 14.96 -1.80
N ALA A 46 -2.51 15.47 -2.89
CA ALA A 46 -3.52 14.73 -3.63
C ALA A 46 -2.94 13.60 -4.51
N GLY A 47 -1.62 13.54 -4.65
CA GLY A 47 -0.95 12.63 -5.58
C GLY A 47 -0.58 11.29 -4.93
N PRO A 48 -0.98 10.14 -5.50
CA PRO A 48 -0.44 8.85 -5.09
C PRO A 48 1.05 8.75 -5.43
N GLN A 49 1.76 7.87 -4.72
CA GLN A 49 3.14 7.52 -5.06
C GLN A 49 3.15 6.37 -6.05
N ARG A 50 4.13 6.38 -6.96
CA ARG A 50 4.34 5.24 -7.85
C ARG A 50 5.06 4.11 -7.11
N GLY A 51 4.48 2.91 -7.15
CA GLY A 51 5.13 1.69 -6.65
C GLY A 51 6.31 1.23 -7.52
N ASN A 52 6.95 0.14 -7.10
CA ASN A 52 8.08 -0.48 -7.80
C ASN A 52 7.62 -1.71 -8.58
N SER A 53 8.27 -1.99 -9.72
CA SER A 53 7.90 -3.13 -10.55
C SER A 53 8.10 -4.47 -9.82
N LYS A 54 7.40 -5.54 -10.22
CA LYS A 54 7.58 -6.90 -9.68
C LYS A 54 9.05 -7.32 -9.76
N LYS A 55 9.69 -7.03 -10.89
CA LYS A 55 11.12 -7.28 -11.09
C LYS A 55 11.96 -6.53 -10.05
N ASP A 56 11.77 -5.21 -9.93
CA ASP A 56 12.58 -4.40 -9.02
C ASP A 56 12.33 -4.79 -7.56
N MET A 57 11.09 -5.10 -7.18
CA MET A 57 10.73 -5.59 -5.85
C MET A 57 11.39 -6.94 -5.54
N LEU A 58 11.41 -7.89 -6.48
CA LEU A 58 12.07 -9.19 -6.31
C LEU A 58 13.60 -9.07 -6.26
N GLU A 59 14.19 -8.15 -7.02
CA GLU A 59 15.62 -7.84 -6.96
C GLU A 59 16.00 -7.22 -5.61
N ALA A 60 15.19 -6.30 -5.09
CA ALA A 60 15.42 -5.64 -3.80
C ALA A 60 15.13 -6.56 -2.60
N PHE A 61 14.08 -7.39 -2.69
CA PHE A 61 13.58 -8.22 -1.60
C PHE A 61 13.32 -9.66 -2.06
N PRO A 62 14.36 -10.50 -2.26
CA PRO A 62 14.16 -11.86 -2.75
C PRO A 62 13.22 -12.72 -1.88
N TYR A 63 13.05 -12.38 -0.60
CA TYR A 63 12.15 -13.07 0.32
C TYR A 63 10.66 -12.89 0.02
N ILE A 64 10.25 -11.98 -0.87
CA ILE A 64 8.84 -11.79 -1.23
C ILE A 64 8.40 -12.71 -2.38
N ALA A 65 9.27 -13.62 -2.84
CA ALA A 65 8.99 -14.47 -4.00
C ALA A 65 7.74 -15.36 -3.85
N ASP A 66 7.34 -15.65 -2.61
CA ASP A 66 6.13 -16.41 -2.26
C ASP A 66 4.93 -15.52 -1.90
N TRP A 67 5.06 -14.20 -1.94
CA TRP A 67 3.97 -13.26 -1.68
C TRP A 67 3.06 -13.16 -2.91
N ASP A 68 1.76 -13.00 -2.68
CA ASP A 68 0.80 -12.84 -3.76
C ASP A 68 0.94 -11.45 -4.40
N MET A 69 1.35 -11.40 -5.67
CA MET A 69 1.45 -10.17 -6.47
C MET A 69 0.47 -10.16 -7.65
N SER A 70 -0.59 -10.96 -7.59
CA SER A 70 -1.59 -11.07 -8.67
C SER A 70 -2.33 -9.75 -8.93
N LEU A 71 -2.42 -8.88 -7.91
CA LEU A 71 -3.06 -7.55 -8.00
C LEU A 71 -2.12 -6.42 -8.45
N VAL A 72 -0.83 -6.72 -8.71
CA VAL A 72 0.10 -5.77 -9.31
C VAL A 72 0.04 -5.95 -10.84
N ARG A 73 -0.67 -5.04 -11.53
CA ARG A 73 -0.73 -5.01 -13.01
C ARG A 73 0.23 -3.95 -13.53
N GLU A 74 1.23 -4.39 -14.29
CA GLU A 74 2.31 -3.52 -14.75
C GLU A 74 2.15 -3.05 -16.20
N ASP A 75 1.35 -3.79 -16.94
CA ASP A 75 1.08 -3.69 -18.36
C ASP A 75 -0.42 -3.86 -18.65
N GLY A 76 -0.81 -3.68 -19.91
CA GLY A 76 -2.20 -3.74 -20.35
C GLY A 76 -2.88 -2.37 -20.47
N PRO A 77 -4.18 -2.35 -20.81
CA PRO A 77 -4.92 -1.10 -21.03
C PRO A 77 -5.14 -0.29 -19.74
N GLU A 78 -5.06 -0.94 -18.57
CA GLU A 78 -5.32 -0.34 -17.25
C GLU A 78 -4.30 -0.85 -16.21
N PRO A 79 -3.01 -0.44 -16.29
CA PRO A 79 -2.04 -0.80 -15.26
C PRO A 79 -2.40 -0.13 -13.93
N ASN A 80 -2.02 -0.72 -12.79
CA ASN A 80 -2.19 -0.06 -11.48
C ASN A 80 -1.14 1.06 -11.26
N TRP A 81 -0.29 1.33 -12.25
CA TRP A 81 0.66 2.41 -12.19
C TRP A 81 -0.04 3.75 -12.28
N VAL A 82 0.44 4.71 -11.51
CA VAL A 82 -0.01 6.09 -11.67
C VAL A 82 0.38 6.57 -13.05
N LEU A 83 -0.64 6.95 -13.82
CA LEU A 83 -0.50 7.61 -15.11
C LEU A 83 -0.51 9.12 -14.86
N GLY A 84 0.63 9.79 -15.07
CA GLY A 84 0.72 11.23 -14.94
C GLY A 84 2.13 11.76 -14.75
N GLU A 85 2.24 13.07 -14.61
CA GLU A 85 3.49 13.77 -14.33
C GLU A 85 3.78 13.74 -12.82
N ALA A 86 5.06 13.67 -12.48
CA ALA A 86 5.51 13.84 -11.10
C ALA A 86 5.19 15.27 -10.63
N ILE A 87 4.69 15.41 -9.41
CA ILE A 87 4.47 16.71 -8.79
C ILE A 87 5.64 17.07 -7.87
N GLU A 88 6.06 18.33 -7.93
CA GLU A 88 6.94 18.95 -6.95
C GLU A 88 6.11 19.72 -5.90
N PRO A 89 6.51 19.73 -4.62
CA PRO A 89 7.67 19.04 -4.07
C PRO A 89 7.37 17.56 -3.81
N THR A 90 8.29 16.69 -4.22
CA THR A 90 8.41 15.37 -3.59
C THR A 90 8.80 15.56 -2.12
N GLU A 91 8.31 14.73 -1.19
CA GLU A 91 8.74 14.80 0.22
C GLU A 91 10.27 14.94 0.31
N GLU A 92 10.79 15.78 1.22
CA GLU A 92 12.24 15.94 1.50
C GLU A 92 12.91 14.65 2.06
N ALA A 93 12.27 13.50 1.96
CA ALA A 93 12.65 12.23 2.57
C ALA A 93 13.75 11.51 1.78
N GLY A 94 14.96 12.07 1.79
CA GLY A 94 16.24 11.35 1.73
C GLY A 94 16.40 10.30 0.61
N GLY A 95 15.72 10.46 -0.52
CA GLY A 95 15.81 9.57 -1.68
C GLY A 95 15.05 8.23 -1.59
N ARG A 96 14.30 7.95 -0.51
CA ARG A 96 13.47 6.72 -0.39
C ARG A 96 11.97 6.96 -0.58
N CYS A 97 11.53 8.20 -0.60
CA CYS A 97 10.19 8.56 -1.09
C CYS A 97 10.29 8.91 -2.57
N GLY A 98 9.67 8.07 -3.42
CA GLY A 98 9.44 8.45 -4.80
C GLY A 98 8.48 9.64 -4.91
N PRO A 99 8.50 10.37 -6.03
CA PRO A 99 7.57 11.46 -6.30
C PRO A 99 6.12 11.05 -6.10
N ALA A 100 5.30 12.01 -5.68
CA ALA A 100 3.86 11.91 -5.89
C ALA A 100 3.55 12.26 -7.35
N TYR A 101 2.43 11.78 -7.86
CA TYR A 101 2.05 11.94 -9.26
C TYR A 101 0.64 12.49 -9.39
N LEU A 102 0.37 13.26 -10.45
CA LEU A 102 -0.99 13.57 -10.82
C LEU A 102 -1.72 12.30 -11.24
N ASN A 103 -2.96 12.14 -10.78
CA ASN A 103 -3.84 11.06 -11.22
C ASN A 103 -5.17 11.69 -11.68
N PRO A 104 -5.73 11.28 -12.83
CA PRO A 104 -7.00 11.80 -13.30
C PRO A 104 -8.19 11.42 -12.38
N LEU A 105 -8.04 10.39 -11.55
CA LEU A 105 -9.04 9.97 -10.58
C LEU A 105 -8.75 10.58 -9.20
N SER A 106 -9.81 10.97 -8.49
CA SER A 106 -9.73 11.44 -7.11
C SER A 106 -9.20 10.37 -6.15
N ALA A 107 -8.78 10.81 -4.95
CA ALA A 107 -8.31 9.90 -3.92
C ALA A 107 -9.36 8.84 -3.54
N GLU A 108 -10.59 9.31 -3.40
CA GLU A 108 -11.76 8.51 -3.07
C GLU A 108 -12.07 7.48 -4.15
N GLU A 109 -12.00 7.86 -5.43
CA GLU A 109 -12.29 6.96 -6.56
C GLU A 109 -11.30 5.79 -6.66
N ARG A 110 -10.01 5.98 -6.34
CA ARG A 110 -9.05 4.87 -6.41
C ARG A 110 -8.98 4.04 -5.12
N ILE A 111 -9.39 4.60 -3.98
CA ILE A 111 -9.49 3.85 -2.71
C ILE A 111 -10.80 3.04 -2.63
N ALA A 112 -11.86 3.46 -3.32
CA ALA A 112 -13.13 2.74 -3.31
C ALA A 112 -13.02 1.25 -3.72
N PRO A 113 -12.28 0.87 -4.79
CA PRO A 113 -12.02 -0.53 -5.11
C PRO A 113 -11.30 -1.30 -4.01
N LEU A 114 -10.28 -0.70 -3.38
CA LEU A 114 -9.56 -1.30 -2.25
C LEU A 114 -10.51 -1.53 -1.08
N ALA A 115 -11.34 -0.55 -0.73
CA ALA A 115 -12.31 -0.66 0.35
C ALA A 115 -13.34 -1.77 0.11
N ALA A 116 -13.88 -1.84 -1.11
CA ALA A 116 -14.82 -2.89 -1.49
C ALA A 116 -14.18 -4.29 -1.40
N TRP A 117 -12.98 -4.43 -1.97
CA TRP A 117 -12.23 -5.68 -1.95
C TRP A 117 -11.81 -6.13 -0.54
N LEU A 118 -11.47 -5.19 0.35
CA LEU A 118 -11.16 -5.49 1.75
C LEU A 118 -12.39 -6.05 2.51
N LYS A 119 -13.59 -5.53 2.24
CA LYS A 119 -14.85 -6.09 2.79
C LYS A 119 -15.17 -7.46 2.19
N GLU A 120 -14.72 -7.68 0.96
CA GLU A 120 -14.71 -8.93 0.19
C GLU A 120 -13.98 -10.11 0.88
N ARG A 121 -13.04 -9.81 1.78
CA ARG A 121 -12.04 -10.79 2.23
C ARG A 121 -12.66 -11.89 3.11
N PRO A 122 -12.34 -13.18 2.84
CA PRO A 122 -12.75 -14.28 3.70
C PRO A 122 -11.94 -14.37 5.00
N GLU A 123 -10.80 -13.69 5.08
CA GLU A 123 -9.97 -13.64 6.29
C GLU A 123 -10.65 -12.89 7.44
N ALA A 124 -10.56 -13.44 8.65
CA ALA A 124 -11.18 -12.83 9.82
C ALA A 124 -10.36 -11.66 10.37
N THR A 125 -9.03 -11.72 10.23
CA THR A 125 -8.13 -10.67 10.72
C THR A 125 -7.06 -10.35 9.69
N VAL A 126 -7.17 -9.18 9.09
CA VAL A 126 -6.28 -8.68 8.04
C VAL A 126 -5.51 -7.48 8.58
N VAL A 127 -4.21 -7.44 8.33
CA VAL A 127 -3.41 -6.22 8.54
C VAL A 127 -3.11 -5.57 7.20
N VAL A 128 -3.32 -4.27 7.11
CA VAL A 128 -3.00 -3.46 5.94
C VAL A 128 -1.85 -2.53 6.31
N VAL A 129 -0.76 -2.62 5.57
CA VAL A 129 0.43 -1.78 5.73
C VAL A 129 0.51 -0.82 4.55
N GLY A 130 0.42 0.47 4.85
CA GLY A 130 0.38 1.53 3.85
C GLY A 130 0.76 2.87 4.45
N HIS A 131 0.33 3.94 3.80
CA HIS A 131 0.63 5.31 4.19
C HIS A 131 -0.59 5.99 4.80
N SER A 132 -0.36 7.04 5.59
CA SER A 132 -1.43 7.78 6.28
C SER A 132 -2.54 8.24 5.34
N GLY A 133 -2.23 8.61 4.09
CA GLY A 133 -3.24 8.97 3.09
C GLY A 133 -4.22 7.84 2.75
N VAL A 134 -3.77 6.58 2.78
CA VAL A 134 -4.65 5.42 2.55
C VAL A 134 -5.67 5.35 3.68
N PHE A 135 -5.21 5.44 4.92
CA PHE A 135 -6.06 5.30 6.10
C PHE A 135 -6.94 6.53 6.35
N ASP A 136 -6.49 7.72 5.96
CA ASP A 136 -7.32 8.93 5.95
C ASP A 136 -8.51 8.75 5.01
N LYS A 137 -8.29 8.21 3.80
CA LYS A 137 -9.36 8.00 2.81
C LYS A 137 -10.22 6.77 3.10
N LEU A 138 -9.63 5.71 3.61
CA LEU A 138 -10.32 4.47 3.92
C LEU A 138 -11.14 4.57 5.22
N LEU A 139 -10.59 5.22 6.25
CA LEU A 139 -11.11 5.18 7.62
C LEU A 139 -11.39 6.57 8.21
N GLY A 140 -10.94 7.66 7.58
CA GLY A 140 -10.96 8.99 8.18
C GLY A 140 -9.93 9.15 9.31
N ILE A 141 -8.88 8.32 9.35
CA ILE A 141 -7.90 8.29 10.43
C ILE A 141 -6.53 8.71 9.90
N ASN A 142 -5.97 9.76 10.49
CA ASN A 142 -4.60 10.17 10.25
C ASN A 142 -3.67 9.43 11.22
N MET A 143 -2.89 8.49 10.69
CA MET A 143 -1.98 7.64 11.47
C MET A 143 -0.55 8.19 11.45
N GLY A 144 0.13 8.09 12.58
CA GLY A 144 1.57 8.32 12.72
C GLY A 144 2.41 7.17 12.15
N ASN A 145 3.73 7.41 12.07
CA ASN A 145 4.67 6.39 11.59
C ASN A 145 4.65 5.16 12.51
N CYS A 146 4.47 3.97 11.91
CA CYS A 146 4.40 2.69 12.61
C CYS A 146 3.27 2.60 13.66
N GLU A 147 2.25 3.44 13.57
CA GLU A 147 1.05 3.33 14.40
C GLU A 147 0.21 2.12 13.95
N LEU A 148 -0.41 1.43 14.92
CA LEU A 148 -1.33 0.32 14.67
C LEU A 148 -2.71 0.69 15.19
N VAL A 149 -3.71 0.66 14.30
CA VAL A 149 -5.11 0.92 14.63
C VAL A 149 -5.93 -0.30 14.24
N GLU A 150 -6.82 -0.72 15.14
CA GLU A 150 -7.81 -1.76 14.87
C GLU A 150 -9.13 -1.11 14.45
N HIS A 151 -9.72 -1.63 13.37
CA HIS A 151 -10.98 -1.12 12.85
C HIS A 151 -11.80 -2.25 12.23
N THR A 152 -13.12 -2.16 12.36
CA THR A 152 -14.06 -3.02 11.62
C THR A 152 -14.59 -2.23 10.44
N LEU A 153 -14.30 -2.67 9.21
CA LEU A 153 -14.88 -2.06 8.03
C LEU A 153 -16.40 -2.24 8.05
N GLY A 154 -17.15 -1.12 8.04
CA GLY A 154 -18.62 -1.10 8.02
C GLY A 154 -19.22 -1.39 6.66
#